data_AF-A0A8J5WWS8-F1
#
_entry.id   AF-A0A8J5WWS8-F1
#
_cell.length_a   1.000
_cell.length_b   1.000
_cell.length_c   1.000
_cell.angle_alpha   90.00
_cell.angle_beta   90.00
_cell.angle_gamma   90.00
#
_symmetry.space_group_name_H-M   'P 1'
#
loop_
_entity.id
_entity.type
_entity.pdbx_description
1 polymer ?
#
loop_
_entity_poly.entity_id
_entity_poly.type
_entity_poly.pdbx_seq_one_letter_code
_entity_poly.pdbx_strand_id
1 'polypeptide(L)'
;MDKAYDGFEKGYSFNSTSIGKNTIFMQGLEGLNYLVKQTNMRGSNHLVPGKQQSVLSFTKKLTPGINVVAGDGFPSKVFFNGDECAMPQRIPMSSGGFRTHLSSALALVLVLAASAFLLLHQ
;
A
#
# COMPACT_ATOMS: atom_id res chain seq x y z
N MET A 1 9.47 -3.49 8.39
CA MET A 1 9.74 -2.72 7.15
C MET A 1 11.22 -2.81 6.85
N ASP A 2 11.69 -4.05 6.71
CA ASP A 2 13.08 -4.36 7.06
C ASP A 2 14.04 -4.01 5.92
N LYS A 3 13.50 -3.83 4.71
CA LYS A 3 14.26 -3.47 3.52
C LYS A 3 14.03 -2.04 3.03
N ALA A 4 12.94 -1.39 3.44
CA ALA A 4 12.63 -0.02 3.00
C ALA A 4 13.04 1.05 4.01
N TYR A 5 13.35 0.68 5.26
CA TYR A 5 13.70 1.61 6.34
C TYR A 5 14.86 2.54 6.01
N ASP A 6 15.94 2.01 5.43
CA ASP A 6 17.13 2.80 5.07
C ASP A 6 16.83 3.89 4.05
N GLY A 7 15.70 3.77 3.32
CA GLY A 7 15.21 4.77 2.40
C GLY A 7 14.38 5.88 3.04
N PHE A 8 14.12 5.87 4.35
CA PHE A 8 13.24 6.86 4.98
C PHE A 8 13.75 8.29 4.79
N GLU A 9 12.88 9.17 4.29
CA GLU A 9 13.21 10.58 4.10
C GLU A 9 12.51 11.46 5.14
N LYS A 10 11.18 11.39 5.22
CA LYS A 10 10.38 12.19 6.16
C LYS A 10 8.92 11.76 6.25
N GLY A 11 8.27 12.13 7.35
CA GLY A 11 6.82 12.24 7.49
C GLY A 11 6.33 13.68 7.29
N TYR A 12 5.08 13.85 6.84
CA TYR A 12 4.56 15.16 6.45
C TYR A 12 3.54 15.78 7.44
N SER A 13 2.88 14.98 8.29
CA SER A 13 1.85 15.49 9.24
C SER A 13 2.29 15.42 10.71
N PHE A 14 3.46 14.86 10.95
CA PHE A 14 4.06 14.61 12.25
C PHE A 14 5.56 14.90 12.13
N ASN A 15 6.20 15.31 13.22
CA ASN A 15 7.64 15.24 13.32
C ASN A 15 8.06 13.76 13.37
N SER A 16 9.02 13.36 12.55
CA SER A 16 9.37 11.96 12.36
C SER A 16 10.87 11.77 12.37
N THR A 17 11.35 10.78 13.11
CA THR A 17 12.78 10.51 13.26
C THR A 17 13.04 9.02 13.17
N SER A 18 14.03 8.64 12.36
CA SER A 18 14.58 7.29 12.35
C SER A 18 15.37 7.03 13.62
N ILE A 19 15.00 6.00 14.37
CA ILE A 19 15.65 5.60 15.62
C ILE A 19 16.12 4.15 15.49
N GLY A 20 17.42 3.95 15.69
CA GLY A 20 18.04 2.62 15.58
C GLY A 20 17.99 2.08 14.15
N LYS A 21 17.68 0.79 14.01
CA LYS A 21 17.83 0.05 12.75
C LYS A 21 16.54 -0.14 11.95
N ASN A 22 15.36 0.09 12.53
CA ASN A 22 14.09 -0.29 11.89
C ASN A 22 12.85 0.47 12.42
N THR A 23 13.02 1.50 13.26
CA THR A 23 11.91 2.16 13.94
C THR A 23 11.85 3.63 13.53
N ILE A 24 10.68 4.06 13.06
CA ILE A 24 10.40 5.48 12.81
C ILE A 24 9.53 5.95 13.98
N PHE A 25 10.07 6.86 14.77
CA PHE A 25 9.33 7.53 15.84
C PHE A 25 8.61 8.74 15.27
N MET A 26 7.33 8.90 15.60
CA MET A 26 6.50 10.00 15.11
C MET A 26 5.85 10.73 16.28
N GLN A 27 6.01 12.05 16.31
CA GLN A 27 5.44 12.95 17.31
C GLN A 27 4.58 14.01 16.65
N GLY A 28 3.47 14.36 17.30
CA GLY A 28 2.65 15.50 16.89
C GLY A 28 3.46 16.80 16.85
N LEU A 29 3.17 17.64 15.86
CA LEU A 29 3.64 19.02 15.80
C LEU A 29 2.85 19.83 16.84
N GLU A 30 3.57 20.71 17.52
CA GLU A 30 2.97 21.63 18.48
C GLU A 30 1.93 22.54 17.80
N GLY A 31 0.82 22.80 18.51
CA GLY A 31 -0.25 23.65 18.00
C GLY A 31 -1.25 22.97 17.05
N LEU A 32 -1.04 21.71 16.67
CA LEU A 32 -2.00 20.95 15.86
C LEU A 32 -2.90 20.06 16.71
N ASN A 33 -4.18 19.93 16.33
CA ASN A 33 -5.12 19.02 16.95
C ASN A 33 -5.25 17.73 16.14
N TYR A 34 -4.81 16.62 16.72
CA TYR A 34 -4.82 15.29 16.11
C TYR A 34 -6.06 14.47 16.49
N LEU A 35 -6.88 14.95 17.44
CA LEU A 35 -8.09 14.29 17.88
C LEU A 35 -9.26 14.67 16.97
N VAL A 36 -9.53 13.83 15.99
CA VAL A 36 -10.67 14.00 15.09
C VAL A 36 -11.88 13.31 15.70
N LYS A 37 -12.93 14.09 16.00
CA LYS A 37 -14.17 13.54 16.58
C LYS A 37 -14.85 12.56 15.63
N GLN A 38 -15.55 11.60 16.22
CA GLN A 38 -16.49 10.73 15.51
C GLN A 38 -17.64 11.55 14.92
N THR A 39 -18.12 11.17 13.73
CA THR A 39 -19.22 11.84 13.02
C THR A 39 -20.26 10.85 12.53
N ASN A 40 -21.47 11.30 12.22
CA ASN A 40 -22.47 10.46 11.57
C ASN A 40 -22.10 10.28 10.08
N MET A 41 -22.26 9.06 9.58
CA MET A 41 -22.18 8.78 8.15
C MET A 41 -23.28 9.56 7.41
N ARG A 42 -22.97 10.08 6.23
CA ARG A 42 -23.96 10.80 5.42
C ARG A 42 -25.13 9.88 5.09
N GLY A 43 -26.33 10.26 5.51
CA GLY A 43 -27.56 9.51 5.23
C GLY A 43 -27.83 8.32 6.17
N SER A 44 -27.10 8.19 7.28
CA SER A 44 -27.44 7.21 8.32
C SER A 44 -27.05 7.68 9.73
N ASN A 45 -27.59 7.03 10.76
CA ASN A 45 -27.20 7.25 12.15
C ASN A 45 -25.97 6.41 12.55
N HIS A 46 -25.25 5.85 11.57
CA HIS A 46 -24.05 5.08 11.86
C HIS A 46 -22.88 6.02 12.17
N LEU A 47 -22.18 5.72 13.25
CA LEU A 47 -21.06 6.51 13.74
C LEU A 47 -19.76 6.10 13.03
N VAL A 48 -19.05 7.07 12.48
CA VAL A 48 -17.79 6.91 11.75
C VAL A 48 -16.66 7.55 12.56
N PRO A 49 -15.60 6.80 12.92
CA PRO A 49 -14.48 7.38 13.66
C PRO A 49 -13.79 8.46 12.83
N GLY A 50 -13.31 9.50 13.51
CA GLY A 50 -12.46 10.50 12.90
C GLY A 50 -11.19 9.87 12.33
N LYS A 51 -10.69 10.42 11.22
CA LYS A 51 -9.52 9.89 10.52
C LYS A 51 -8.44 10.95 10.46
N GLN A 52 -7.23 10.58 10.86
CA GLN A 52 -6.02 11.35 10.63
C GLN A 52 -5.10 10.53 9.74
N GLN A 53 -4.66 11.12 8.63
CA GLN A 53 -3.76 10.45 7.68
C GLN A 53 -2.46 11.23 7.58
N SER A 54 -1.34 10.51 7.48
CA SER A 54 -0.06 11.08 7.09
C SER A 54 0.57 10.27 5.98
N VAL A 55 1.59 10.84 5.37
CA VAL A 55 2.41 10.21 4.33
C VAL A 55 3.83 10.13 4.87
N LEU A 56 4.46 8.97 4.67
CA LEU A 56 5.89 8.75 4.90
C LEU A 56 6.55 8.59 3.53
N SER A 57 7.58 9.38 3.25
CA SER A 57 8.37 9.25 2.02
C SER A 57 9.55 8.32 2.23
N PHE A 58 9.77 7.48 1.23
CA PHE A 58 10.90 6.57 1.16
C PHE A 58 11.56 6.68 -0.22
N THR A 59 12.87 6.94 -0.23
CA THR A 59 13.68 6.85 -1.44
C THR A 59 14.10 5.42 -1.71
N LYS A 60 13.99 4.98 -2.96
CA LYS A 60 14.47 3.66 -3.38
C LYS A 60 15.97 3.63 -3.64
N LYS A 61 16.65 4.78 -3.66
CA LYS A 61 18.08 4.88 -4.00
C LYS A 61 18.98 4.09 -3.04
N LEU A 62 18.61 4.06 -1.76
CA LEU A 62 19.35 3.37 -0.70
C LEU A 62 18.88 1.93 -0.49
N THR A 63 17.78 1.54 -1.13
CA THR A 63 17.13 0.25 -0.95
C THR A 63 16.89 -0.42 -2.31
N PRO A 64 17.96 -0.76 -3.07
CA PRO A 64 17.81 -1.45 -4.33
C PRO A 64 17.18 -2.84 -4.11
N GLY A 65 16.34 -3.28 -5.05
CA GLY A 65 15.73 -4.61 -5.00
C GLY A 65 14.53 -4.76 -4.05
N ILE A 66 14.02 -3.68 -3.44
CA ILE A 66 12.79 -3.79 -2.62
C ILE A 66 11.58 -4.18 -3.47
N ASN A 67 10.80 -5.14 -2.96
CA ASN A 67 9.52 -5.51 -3.55
C ASN A 67 8.36 -4.94 -2.72
N VAL A 68 7.98 -3.71 -3.03
CA VAL A 68 6.88 -3.01 -2.34
C VAL A 68 5.56 -3.78 -2.48
N VAL A 69 5.31 -4.40 -3.64
CA VAL A 69 4.09 -5.19 -3.88
C VAL A 69 4.04 -6.43 -2.98
N ALA A 70 5.19 -7.07 -2.75
CA ALA A 70 5.29 -8.19 -1.81
C ALA A 70 5.30 -7.78 -0.33
N GLY A 71 5.19 -6.49 -0.02
CA GLY A 71 5.07 -5.98 1.35
C GLY A 71 6.35 -5.39 1.96
N ASP A 72 7.48 -5.38 1.24
CA ASP A 72 8.77 -4.90 1.80
C ASP A 72 8.73 -3.43 2.27
N GLY A 73 7.80 -2.64 1.72
CA GLY A 73 7.59 -1.22 2.05
C GLY A 73 6.62 -0.96 3.19
N PHE A 74 6.08 -1.98 3.85
CA PHE A 74 5.05 -1.81 4.90
C PHE A 74 5.63 -2.07 6.30
N PRO A 75 5.11 -1.39 7.33
CA PRO A 75 5.46 -1.70 8.71
C PRO A 75 4.97 -3.10 9.08
N SER A 76 5.73 -3.80 9.90
CA SER A 76 5.30 -5.07 10.51
C SER A 76 4.51 -4.86 11.79
N LYS A 77 4.74 -3.72 12.45
CA LYS A 77 4.07 -3.28 13.68
C LYS A 77 3.85 -1.79 13.67
N VAL A 78 2.76 -1.36 14.30
CA VAL A 78 2.45 0.05 14.55
C VAL A 78 2.07 0.17 16.02
N PHE A 79 2.69 1.11 16.73
CA PHE A 79 2.34 1.40 18.12
C PHE A 79 1.70 2.78 18.19
N PHE A 80 0.60 2.90 18.92
CA PHE A 80 -0.08 4.17 19.17
C PHE A 80 -0.31 4.33 20.67
N ASN A 81 0.25 5.39 21.27
CA ASN A 81 0.20 5.63 22.72
C ASN A 81 0.64 4.44 23.59
N GLY A 82 1.65 3.69 23.13
CA GLY A 82 2.22 2.55 23.86
C GLY A 82 1.61 1.20 23.51
N ASP A 83 0.44 1.17 22.87
CA ASP A 83 -0.25 -0.07 22.50
C ASP A 83 0.01 -0.46 21.04
N GLU A 84 0.23 -1.76 20.80
CA GLU A 84 0.38 -2.32 19.45
C GLU A 84 -0.99 -2.33 18.74
N CYS A 85 -1.07 -1.67 17.59
CA CYS A 85 -2.26 -1.62 16.75
C CYS A 85 -2.42 -2.90 15.93
N ALA A 86 -3.66 -3.35 15.72
CA ALA A 86 -3.95 -4.50 14.87
C ALA A 86 -3.59 -4.20 13.40
N MET A 87 -2.68 -5.01 12.84
CA MET A 87 -2.30 -4.91 11.44
C MET A 87 -3.30 -5.64 10.53
N PRO A 88 -3.62 -5.10 9.34
CA PRO A 88 -4.46 -5.79 8.39
C PRO A 88 -3.80 -7.10 7.92
N GLN A 89 -4.58 -8.17 7.85
CA GLN A 89 -4.10 -9.48 7.38
C GLN A 89 -3.65 -9.47 5.92
N ARG A 90 -4.16 -8.52 5.13
CA ARG A 90 -3.76 -8.30 3.74
C ARG A 90 -3.39 -6.85 3.52
N ILE A 91 -2.21 -6.64 2.96
CA ILE A 91 -1.73 -5.33 2.57
C ILE A 91 -2.56 -4.84 1.37
N PRO A 92 -3.08 -3.59 1.39
CA PRO A 92 -3.76 -3.02 0.24
C PRO A 92 -2.76 -2.88 -0.92
N MET A 93 -2.92 -3.72 -1.95
CA MET A 93 -2.18 -3.59 -3.19
C MET A 93 -3.02 -2.79 -4.18
N SER A 94 -2.39 -1.90 -4.96
CA SER A 94 -3.01 -1.34 -6.16
C SER A 94 -3.57 -2.52 -6.95
N SER A 95 -4.88 -2.50 -7.17
CA SER A 95 -5.69 -3.59 -7.72
C SER A 95 -4.88 -4.52 -8.62
N GLY A 96 -4.70 -5.76 -8.16
CA GLY A 96 -4.40 -6.88 -9.04
C GLY A 96 -5.60 -7.09 -9.95
N GLY A 97 -5.78 -6.20 -10.94
CA GLY A 97 -6.55 -6.55 -12.12
C GLY A 97 -5.97 -7.86 -12.59
N PHE A 98 -6.83 -8.88 -12.72
CA PHE A 98 -6.48 -10.18 -13.28
C PHE A 98 -5.70 -9.90 -14.57
N ARG A 99 -4.37 -9.93 -14.52
CA ARG A 99 -3.56 -9.97 -15.72
C ARG A 99 -3.79 -11.37 -16.24
N THR A 100 -4.84 -11.54 -17.04
CA THR A 100 -5.02 -12.73 -17.85
C THR A 100 -3.81 -12.80 -18.77
N HIS A 101 -2.77 -13.45 -18.31
CA HIS A 101 -1.60 -13.73 -19.10
C HIS A 101 -2.02 -14.84 -20.06
N LEU A 102 -2.67 -14.46 -21.17
CA LEU A 102 -2.94 -15.41 -22.24
C LEU A 102 -1.57 -15.93 -22.67
N SER A 103 -1.32 -17.22 -22.45
CA SER A 103 -0.01 -17.78 -22.81
C SER A 103 0.20 -17.57 -24.30
N SER A 104 1.43 -17.27 -24.70
CA SER A 104 1.77 -17.06 -26.12
C SER A 104 1.32 -18.25 -26.99
N ALA A 105 1.35 -19.47 -26.42
CA ALA A 105 0.81 -20.67 -27.04
C ALA A 105 -0.71 -20.61 -27.27
N LEU A 106 -1.51 -20.20 -26.27
CA LEU A 106 -2.97 -20.04 -26.44
C LEU A 106 -3.32 -18.97 -27.47
N ALA A 107 -2.57 -17.86 -27.49
CA ALA A 107 -2.76 -16.81 -28.49
C ALA A 107 -2.49 -17.35 -29.92
N LEU A 108 -1.42 -18.14 -30.09
CA LEU A 108 -1.06 -18.72 -31.38
C LEU A 108 -2.13 -19.72 -31.88
N VAL A 109 -2.63 -20.57 -30.97
CA VAL A 109 -3.69 -21.54 -31.29
C VAL A 109 -4.98 -20.84 -31.72
N LEU A 110 -5.37 -19.75 -31.05
CA LEU A 110 -6.56 -18.99 -31.40
C LEU A 110 -6.44 -18.31 -32.77
N VAL A 111 -5.26 -17.78 -33.10
CA VAL A 111 -4.98 -17.19 -34.42
C VAL A 111 -5.05 -18.23 -35.53
N LEU A 112 -4.43 -19.40 -35.32
CA LEU A 112 -4.47 -20.49 -36.28
C LEU A 112 -5.89 -21.02 -36.49
N ALA A 113 -6.65 -21.21 -35.41
CA ALA A 113 -8.04 -21.63 -35.49
C ALA A 113 -8.89 -20.63 -36.29
N ALA A 114 -8.79 -19.33 -35.99
CA ALA A 114 -9.52 -18.30 -36.71
C ALA A 114 -9.16 -18.26 -38.21
N SER A 115 -7.88 -18.41 -38.54
CA SER A 115 -7.43 -18.45 -39.94
C SER A 115 -7.96 -19.67 -40.70
N ALA A 116 -8.00 -20.85 -40.05
CA ALA A 116 -8.56 -22.05 -40.64
C ALA A 116 -10.08 -21.95 -40.86
N PHE A 117 -10.80 -21.34 -39.91
CA PHE A 117 -12.24 -21.09 -40.05
C PHE A 117 -12.57 -20.11 -41.19
N LEU A 118 -11.73 -19.10 -41.42
CA LEU A 118 -11.89 -18.18 -42.54
C LEU A 118 -11.64 -18.88 -43.88
N LEU A 119 -10.60 -19.72 -43.95
CA LEU A 119 -10.27 -20.50 -45.15
C LEU A 119 -11.32 -21.57 -45.47
N LEU A 120 -12.02 -22.11 -44.46
CA LEU A 120 -13.12 -23.07 -44.67
C LEU A 120 -14.44 -22.41 -45.12
N HIS A 121 -14.58 -21.08 -44.95
CA HIS A 121 -15.77 -20.31 -45.33
C HIS A 121 -15.60 -19.50 -46.62
N GLN A 122 -14.48 -19.63 -47.33
CA GLN A 122 -14.30 -19.17 -48.72
C GLN A 122 -14.58 -20.31 -49.70
#